data_AF-A0A3C0PK26-F1
#
_entry.id   AF-A0A3C0PK26-F1
#
_cell.length_a   1.000
_cell.length_b   1.000
_cell.length_c   1.000
_cell.angle_alpha   90.00
_cell.angle_beta   90.00
_cell.angle_gamma   90.00
#
_symmetry.space_group_name_H-M   'P 1'
#
loop_
_entity.id
_entity.type
_entity.pdbx_description
1 polymer ?
#
loop_
_entity_poly.entity_id
_entity_poly.type
_entity_poly.pdbx_seq_one_letter_code
_entity_poly.pdbx_strand_id
1 'polypeptide(L)'
;MFKYKSFIGKIVKHADFLMLLTIIPVIISSLTCVRRDNPWDPINYIQTDACLPDSALTINFKTNALNLVSSAESLSTAAKRFNDTLSIDSILNKTIIDSNKNIASKNITMLKTNAVVDSLNRVQSIVDSLKLKSELSILLTNALSVSYIYDSAYYQINETLQKLYGTFIYSCPDNVSLIASFMDSVNDSLEAVDSIILLIKNRKNALSALIADSNAAYSIYNYRISLMNDTIKAYNDSINYLKQIQRYTQINTASDLQSSIGLAKAGDTLVLLQKNFVITTGGLSGFTNSGTSDSPIVIMGNPLDTTIISTVDGVVLSRNNYFVFRNITFTGSNNSGFKVSGSEGVKLDNCSFINNKLNGAEILDSKNIRMTDCKFLNNEKDGVRVSNSTDLNNQLWLTNVLVAKNKAYGLEIINTIIYGKNMTISNNGSSGVYIYTPSQYITIMQSLVTFNNGFGIYIPPQGEPLSIDNTSDIFGNTLGSISNDTIVSYSLRSVNPPYTDTLNNDFSIATGGLIDSLQQPPWEIIIGYRY
;
A
#
# COMPACT_ATOMS: atom_id res chain seq x y z
N MET A 1 25.80 29.07 -2.07
CA MET A 1 24.66 29.89 -1.62
C MET A 1 24.99 31.39 -1.49
N PHE A 2 26.12 31.80 -0.91
CA PHE A 2 26.51 33.22 -0.80
C PHE A 2 26.65 33.99 -2.14
N LYS A 3 27.07 33.33 -3.24
CA LYS A 3 27.15 33.96 -4.57
C LYS A 3 25.78 34.31 -5.20
N TYR A 4 24.69 33.65 -4.77
CA TYR A 4 23.35 33.82 -5.35
C TYR A 4 22.56 34.99 -4.75
N LYS A 5 22.74 35.30 -3.46
CA LYS A 5 22.12 36.47 -2.80
C LYS A 5 22.60 37.80 -3.42
N SER A 6 23.86 37.84 -3.85
CA SER A 6 24.46 38.99 -4.55
C SER A 6 23.88 39.18 -5.95
N PHE A 7 23.51 38.10 -6.65
CA PHE A 7 22.99 38.15 -8.01
C PHE A 7 21.53 38.66 -8.05
N ILE A 8 20.65 38.15 -7.19
CA ILE A 8 19.23 38.60 -7.14
C ILE A 8 19.11 40.03 -6.57
N GLY A 9 19.93 40.39 -5.58
CA GLY A 9 19.98 41.77 -5.07
C GLY A 9 20.45 42.79 -6.13
N LYS A 10 21.23 42.35 -7.13
CA LYS A 10 21.60 43.17 -8.29
C LYS A 10 20.46 43.26 -9.32
N ILE A 11 19.71 42.19 -9.53
CA ILE A 11 18.56 42.16 -10.46
C ILE A 11 17.42 43.06 -9.96
N VAL A 12 17.03 42.99 -8.68
CA VAL A 12 15.96 43.84 -8.12
C VAL A 12 16.36 45.31 -8.15
N LYS A 13 17.61 45.63 -7.79
CA LYS A 13 18.14 47.00 -7.92
C LYS A 13 18.24 47.48 -9.37
N HIS A 14 18.44 46.59 -10.34
CA HIS A 14 18.43 46.95 -11.75
C HIS A 14 17.02 47.08 -12.33
N ALA A 15 16.03 46.32 -11.85
CA ALA A 15 14.64 46.43 -12.29
C ALA A 15 13.98 47.73 -11.79
N ASP A 16 14.14 48.07 -10.51
CA ASP A 16 13.66 49.36 -9.98
C ASP A 16 14.35 50.54 -10.68
N PHE A 17 15.63 50.39 -11.03
CA PHE A 17 16.42 51.43 -11.72
C PHE A 17 16.09 51.55 -13.22
N LEU A 18 15.89 50.44 -13.94
CA LEU A 18 15.48 50.45 -15.35
C LEU A 18 14.08 51.02 -15.52
N MET A 19 13.15 50.66 -14.62
CA MET A 19 11.77 51.13 -14.67
C MET A 19 11.67 52.65 -14.43
N LEU A 20 12.50 53.20 -13.52
CA LEU A 20 12.66 54.65 -13.39
C LEU A 20 13.36 55.27 -14.62
N LEU A 21 14.32 54.58 -15.24
CA LEU A 21 15.08 55.12 -16.39
C LEU A 21 14.32 55.09 -17.72
N THR A 22 13.32 54.23 -17.91
CA THR A 22 12.58 54.13 -19.18
C THR A 22 11.24 54.86 -19.13
N ILE A 23 10.54 54.82 -18.00
CA ILE A 23 9.22 55.47 -17.86
C ILE A 23 9.36 57.00 -17.71
N ILE A 24 10.36 57.47 -16.98
CA ILE A 24 10.53 58.92 -16.73
C ILE A 24 10.88 59.69 -18.02
N PRO A 25 11.79 59.24 -18.91
CA PRO A 25 12.04 59.94 -20.16
C PRO A 25 10.88 59.87 -21.16
N VAL A 26 10.07 58.81 -21.15
CA VAL A 26 8.85 58.72 -21.99
C VAL A 26 7.76 59.66 -21.47
N ILE A 27 7.61 59.80 -20.14
CA ILE A 27 6.72 60.79 -19.53
C ILE A 27 7.24 62.21 -19.76
N ILE A 28 8.55 62.45 -19.65
CA ILE A 28 9.15 63.77 -19.90
C ILE A 28 9.05 64.15 -21.39
N SER A 29 9.30 63.22 -22.32
CA SER A 29 9.21 63.48 -23.76
C SER A 29 7.77 63.65 -24.27
N SER A 30 6.80 63.00 -23.63
CA SER A 30 5.36 63.23 -23.89
C SER A 30 4.82 64.50 -23.22
N LEU A 31 5.49 65.03 -22.19
CA LEU A 31 5.16 66.31 -21.54
C LEU A 31 5.84 67.52 -22.20
N THR A 32 6.94 67.33 -22.92
CA THR A 32 7.55 68.37 -23.74
C THR A 32 7.02 68.26 -25.18
N CYS A 33 5.88 68.88 -25.47
CA CYS A 33 5.64 69.31 -26.84
C CYS A 33 6.82 70.18 -27.26
N VAL A 34 7.54 69.77 -28.29
CA VAL A 34 8.58 70.58 -28.92
C VAL A 34 7.90 71.88 -29.36
N ARG A 35 8.09 72.96 -28.60
CA ARG A 35 7.69 74.30 -29.05
C ARG A 35 8.54 74.64 -30.27
N ARG A 36 7.94 74.57 -31.45
CA ARG A 36 8.52 75.12 -32.67
C ARG A 36 8.36 76.63 -32.66
N ASP A 37 9.17 77.30 -31.84
CA ASP A 37 9.29 78.76 -31.89
C ASP A 37 10.32 79.14 -32.98
N ASN A 38 10.20 78.54 -34.18
CA ASN A 38 10.99 78.89 -35.35
C ASN A 38 10.21 79.94 -36.18
N PRO A 39 10.63 81.21 -36.20
CA PRO A 39 9.92 82.28 -36.91
C PRO A 39 9.98 82.17 -38.45
N TRP A 40 10.60 81.12 -39.00
CA TRP A 40 10.72 80.88 -40.45
C TRP A 40 9.94 79.65 -40.95
N ASP A 41 9.07 79.04 -40.13
CA ASP A 41 8.22 77.92 -40.56
C ASP A 41 6.97 78.46 -41.31
N PRO A 42 6.85 78.23 -42.64
CA PRO A 42 5.83 78.86 -43.48
C PRO A 42 4.41 78.28 -43.30
N ILE A 43 4.17 77.41 -42.31
CA ILE A 43 2.88 76.78 -42.03
C ILE A 43 2.08 77.53 -40.93
N ASN A 44 2.61 78.61 -40.36
CA ASN A 44 1.95 79.41 -39.30
C ASN A 44 0.74 80.26 -39.75
N TYR A 45 0.10 79.93 -40.87
CA TYR A 45 -1.10 80.63 -41.38
C TYR A 45 -2.33 79.74 -41.50
N ILE A 46 -2.45 78.73 -40.64
CA ILE A 46 -3.74 78.10 -40.36
C ILE A 46 -4.09 78.40 -38.91
N GLN A 47 -4.93 79.43 -38.72
CA GLN A 47 -5.75 79.57 -37.53
C GLN A 47 -6.71 78.39 -37.48
N THR A 48 -6.28 77.31 -36.82
CA THR A 48 -7.20 76.37 -36.17
C THR A 48 -6.70 76.18 -34.75
N ASP A 49 -7.39 76.83 -33.81
CA ASP A 49 -7.39 76.55 -32.38
C ASP A 49 -7.94 75.14 -32.09
N ALA A 50 -7.33 74.10 -32.67
CA ALA A 50 -7.76 72.71 -32.55
C ALA A 50 -6.64 71.75 -32.14
N CYS A 51 -5.60 72.27 -31.49
CA CYS A 51 -4.70 71.49 -30.65
C CYS A 51 -4.64 72.08 -29.24
N LEU A 52 -5.81 72.38 -28.66
CA LEU A 52 -5.90 72.24 -27.21
C LEU A 52 -5.69 70.73 -26.94
N PRO A 53 -4.68 70.34 -26.15
CA PRO A 53 -4.63 68.98 -25.66
C PRO A 53 -5.92 68.82 -24.87
N ASP A 54 -6.79 67.92 -25.32
CA ASP A 54 -7.97 67.56 -24.55
C ASP A 54 -7.44 67.15 -23.17
N SER A 55 -7.62 68.04 -22.20
CA SER A 55 -7.08 67.86 -20.86
C SER A 55 -7.56 66.53 -20.26
N ALA A 56 -8.67 65.99 -20.77
CA ALA A 56 -9.14 64.64 -20.49
C ALA A 56 -8.18 63.52 -20.96
N LEU A 57 -7.53 63.65 -22.12
CA LEU A 57 -6.57 62.68 -22.65
C LEU A 57 -5.24 62.74 -21.87
N THR A 58 -4.75 63.93 -21.53
CA THR A 58 -3.54 64.10 -20.72
C THR A 58 -3.77 63.65 -19.27
N ILE A 59 -4.96 63.92 -18.71
CA ILE A 59 -5.35 63.45 -17.37
C ILE A 59 -5.52 61.93 -17.37
N ASN A 60 -6.16 61.32 -18.38
CA ASN A 60 -6.29 59.87 -18.45
C ASN A 60 -4.95 59.17 -18.66
N PHE A 61 -4.06 59.70 -19.50
CA PHE A 61 -2.72 59.13 -19.69
C PHE A 61 -1.88 59.25 -18.41
N LYS A 62 -1.91 60.42 -17.75
CA LYS A 62 -1.20 60.63 -16.47
C LYS A 62 -1.76 59.74 -15.36
N THR A 63 -3.08 59.58 -15.28
CA THR A 63 -3.74 58.71 -14.29
C THR A 63 -3.43 57.24 -14.57
N ASN A 64 -3.47 56.80 -15.82
CA ASN A 64 -3.13 55.42 -16.20
C ASN A 64 -1.65 55.13 -15.99
N ALA A 65 -0.74 56.07 -16.29
CA ALA A 65 0.69 55.93 -16.00
C ALA A 65 0.97 55.88 -14.50
N LEU A 66 0.32 56.73 -13.69
CA LEU A 66 0.40 56.69 -12.22
C LEU A 66 -0.13 55.37 -11.65
N ASN A 67 -1.24 54.86 -12.18
CA ASN A 67 -1.78 53.56 -11.80
C ASN A 67 -0.80 52.42 -12.16
N LEU A 68 -0.18 52.48 -13.34
CA LEU A 68 0.82 51.51 -13.78
C LEU A 68 2.06 51.52 -12.87
N VAL A 69 2.56 52.71 -12.51
CA VAL A 69 3.69 52.88 -11.58
C VAL A 69 3.32 52.35 -10.18
N SER A 70 2.12 52.65 -9.67
CA SER A 70 1.68 52.13 -8.36
C SER A 70 1.52 50.61 -8.35
N SER A 71 1.05 50.03 -9.46
CA SER A 71 0.97 48.58 -9.65
C SER A 71 2.35 47.95 -9.72
N ALA A 72 3.32 48.62 -10.34
CA ALA A 72 4.70 48.16 -10.43
C ALA A 72 5.46 48.28 -9.10
N GLU A 73 5.25 49.33 -8.32
CA GLU A 73 5.77 49.44 -6.94
C GLU A 73 5.17 48.36 -6.03
N SER A 74 3.87 48.07 -6.20
CA SER A 74 3.20 46.97 -5.49
C SER A 74 3.79 45.62 -5.89
N LEU A 75 4.11 45.43 -7.18
CA LEU A 75 4.77 44.22 -7.70
C LEU A 75 6.21 44.09 -7.19
N SER A 76 6.99 45.18 -7.17
CA SER A 76 8.36 45.23 -6.64
C SER A 76 8.37 44.92 -5.13
N THR A 77 7.42 45.50 -4.39
CA THR A 77 7.24 45.22 -2.96
C THR A 77 6.85 43.76 -2.72
N ALA A 78 5.95 43.20 -3.54
CA ALA A 78 5.57 41.79 -3.47
C ALA A 78 6.75 40.86 -3.82
N ALA A 79 7.52 41.19 -4.85
CA ALA A 79 8.71 40.44 -5.26
C ALA A 79 9.82 40.49 -4.19
N LYS A 80 10.01 41.63 -3.53
CA LYS A 80 10.95 41.78 -2.42
C LYS A 80 10.53 40.96 -1.20
N ARG A 81 9.24 41.03 -0.81
CA ARG A 81 8.68 40.16 0.24
C ARG A 81 8.83 38.69 -0.11
N PHE A 82 8.60 38.31 -1.37
CA PHE A 82 8.78 36.94 -1.84
C PHE A 82 10.25 36.50 -1.74
N ASN A 83 11.21 37.34 -2.13
CA ASN A 83 12.64 37.05 -2.02
C ASN A 83 13.11 36.95 -0.55
N ASP A 84 12.55 37.76 0.35
CA ASP A 84 12.81 37.66 1.78
C ASP A 84 12.25 36.33 2.35
N THR A 85 11.07 35.90 1.89
CA THR A 85 10.50 34.56 2.21
C THR A 85 11.37 33.42 1.66
N LEU A 86 11.96 33.55 0.47
CA LEU A 86 12.91 32.56 -0.06
C LEU A 86 14.20 32.44 0.78
N SER A 87 14.57 33.50 1.51
CA SER A 87 15.67 33.44 2.47
C SER A 87 15.32 32.67 3.75
N ILE A 88 14.02 32.61 4.09
CA ILE A 88 13.47 31.76 5.16
C ILE A 88 13.47 30.30 4.71
N ASP A 89 13.13 29.97 3.46
CA ASP A 89 13.21 28.60 2.93
C ASP A 89 14.63 28.01 3.00
N SER A 90 15.66 28.84 2.76
CA SER A 90 17.06 28.45 2.96
C SER A 90 17.37 28.07 4.41
N ILE A 91 16.74 28.74 5.37
CA ILE A 91 16.91 28.47 6.80
C ILE A 91 16.09 27.22 7.16
N LEU A 92 14.86 27.10 6.65
CA LEU A 92 13.98 25.95 6.87
C LEU A 92 14.60 24.65 6.34
N ASN A 93 15.16 24.68 5.13
CA ASN A 93 15.77 23.51 4.51
C ASN A 93 17.04 23.08 5.27
N LYS A 94 17.83 24.03 5.78
CA LYS A 94 18.96 23.73 6.67
C LYS A 94 18.47 23.12 7.99
N THR A 95 17.44 23.69 8.61
CA THR A 95 16.85 23.18 9.86
C THR A 95 16.26 21.78 9.69
N ILE A 96 15.61 21.49 8.55
CA ILE A 96 15.09 20.15 8.22
C ILE A 96 16.23 19.15 8.04
N ILE A 97 17.28 19.51 7.29
CA ILE A 97 18.45 18.64 7.10
C ILE A 97 19.17 18.37 8.43
N ASP A 98 19.36 19.40 9.27
CA ASP A 98 20.01 19.27 10.57
C ASP A 98 19.14 18.46 11.55
N SER A 99 17.81 18.64 11.51
CA SER A 99 16.87 17.83 12.29
C SER A 99 16.88 16.36 11.86
N ASN A 100 16.89 16.09 10.56
CA ASN A 100 16.96 14.73 10.01
C ASN A 100 18.30 14.05 10.36
N LYS A 101 19.42 14.76 10.31
CA LYS A 101 20.72 14.23 10.79
C LYS A 101 20.71 13.94 12.28
N ASN A 102 20.09 14.81 13.08
CA ASN A 102 19.98 14.62 14.52
C ASN A 102 19.06 13.43 14.86
N ILE A 103 17.94 13.27 14.15
CA ILE A 103 17.04 12.09 14.24
C ILE A 103 17.79 10.82 13.84
N ALA A 104 18.54 10.82 12.74
CA ALA A 104 19.33 9.67 12.30
C ALA A 104 20.41 9.29 13.33
N SER A 105 21.15 10.27 13.85
CA SER A 105 22.12 10.06 14.93
C SER A 105 21.46 9.51 16.20
N LYS A 106 20.30 10.03 16.59
CA LYS A 106 19.56 9.57 17.78
C LYS A 106 18.93 8.20 17.57
N ASN A 107 18.53 7.84 16.35
CA ASN A 107 18.06 6.49 16.01
C ASN A 107 19.20 5.46 16.12
N ILE A 108 20.41 5.82 15.72
CA ILE A 108 21.61 4.99 15.94
C ILE A 108 21.89 4.83 17.45
N THR A 109 21.68 5.88 18.24
CA THR A 109 21.78 5.80 19.71
C THR A 109 20.63 4.97 20.30
N MET A 110 19.38 5.09 19.82
CA MET A 110 18.24 4.28 20.25
C MET A 110 18.43 2.80 19.96
N LEU A 111 19.03 2.43 18.82
CA LEU A 111 19.43 1.05 18.52
C LEU A 111 20.47 0.50 19.50
N LYS A 112 21.30 1.39 20.09
CA LYS A 112 22.27 1.05 21.13
C LYS A 112 21.66 1.09 22.55
N THR A 113 20.57 1.82 22.76
CA THR A 113 19.98 2.10 24.08
C THR A 113 18.65 1.38 24.33
N ASN A 114 18.08 0.69 23.36
CA ASN A 114 16.89 -0.18 23.49
C ASN A 114 17.16 -1.49 24.28
N ALA A 115 17.92 -1.39 25.37
CA ALA A 115 17.91 -2.41 26.41
C ALA A 115 16.72 -2.22 27.36
N VAL A 116 16.40 -1.02 27.87
CA VAL A 116 15.35 -0.90 28.91
C VAL A 116 14.82 0.54 28.96
N VAL A 117 13.54 0.76 28.63
CA VAL A 117 12.64 1.84 29.16
C VAL A 117 12.93 3.27 28.60
N ASP A 118 12.02 4.13 28.10
CA ASP A 118 10.70 4.51 28.60
C ASP A 118 9.92 5.45 27.65
N SER A 119 8.65 5.61 27.96
CA SER A 119 7.53 6.10 27.15
C SER A 119 7.35 7.63 27.11
N LEU A 120 8.27 8.42 27.66
CA LEU A 120 8.03 9.84 27.98
C LEU A 120 8.61 10.87 26.99
N ASN A 121 9.54 10.50 26.10
CA ASN A 121 10.04 11.41 25.06
C ASN A 121 9.17 11.44 23.78
N ARG A 122 8.12 10.63 23.74
CA ARG A 122 7.29 10.36 22.55
C ARG A 122 6.24 11.43 22.27
N VAL A 123 5.85 12.24 23.26
CA VAL A 123 4.82 13.28 23.11
C VAL A 123 5.42 14.60 22.60
N GLN A 124 6.69 14.90 22.92
CA GLN A 124 7.32 16.17 22.52
C GLN A 124 7.64 16.24 21.01
N SER A 125 8.05 15.13 20.37
CA SER A 125 8.36 15.13 18.92
C SER A 125 7.12 15.14 18.02
N ILE A 126 5.99 14.61 18.50
CA ILE A 126 4.69 14.71 17.82
C ILE A 126 4.18 16.16 17.85
N VAL A 127 4.41 16.88 18.95
CA VAL A 127 4.07 18.32 19.07
C VAL A 127 4.93 19.19 18.13
N ASP A 128 6.21 18.87 17.98
CA ASP A 128 7.12 19.65 17.10
C ASP A 128 6.85 19.41 15.59
N SER A 129 6.45 18.20 15.21
CA SER A 129 6.06 17.89 13.81
C SER A 129 4.71 18.49 13.41
N LEU A 130 3.76 18.66 14.34
CA LEU A 130 2.49 19.34 14.10
C LEU A 130 2.64 20.86 13.93
N LYS A 131 3.59 21.49 14.64
CA LYS A 131 3.94 22.92 14.42
C LYS A 131 4.45 23.18 13.00
N LEU A 132 5.32 22.31 12.50
CA LEU A 132 5.88 22.41 11.14
C LEU A 132 4.81 22.31 10.04
N LYS A 133 3.77 21.49 10.24
CA LYS A 133 2.65 21.38 9.30
C LYS A 133 1.82 22.66 9.22
N SER A 134 1.62 23.35 10.36
CA SER A 134 0.89 24.62 10.41
C SER A 134 1.65 25.77 9.74
N GLU A 135 2.98 25.83 9.91
CA GLU A 135 3.82 26.87 9.30
C GLU A 135 3.95 26.66 7.78
N LEU A 136 4.09 25.41 7.32
CA LEU A 136 4.16 25.09 5.89
C LEU A 136 2.83 25.38 5.16
N SER A 137 1.70 25.14 5.82
CA SER A 137 0.37 25.49 5.32
C SER A 137 0.24 27.00 5.06
N ILE A 138 0.72 27.83 6.00
CA ILE A 138 0.66 29.30 5.86
C ILE A 138 1.55 29.77 4.70
N LEU A 139 2.75 29.20 4.55
CA LEU A 139 3.65 29.48 3.43
C LEU A 139 3.04 29.10 2.08
N LEU A 140 2.36 27.95 1.99
CA LEU A 140 1.72 27.50 0.75
C LEU A 140 0.52 28.38 0.38
N THR A 141 -0.30 28.76 1.36
CA THR A 141 -1.43 29.69 1.15
C THR A 141 -0.95 31.06 0.70
N ASN A 142 0.14 31.57 1.26
CA ASN A 142 0.75 32.83 0.83
C ASN A 142 1.31 32.73 -0.59
N ALA A 143 1.99 31.64 -0.95
CA ALA A 143 2.50 31.45 -2.31
C ALA A 143 1.39 31.34 -3.36
N LEU A 144 0.27 30.71 -3.03
CA LEU A 144 -0.91 30.64 -3.91
C LEU A 144 -1.58 32.00 -4.10
N SER A 145 -1.66 32.81 -3.04
CA SER A 145 -2.20 34.17 -3.15
C SER A 145 -1.36 35.09 -4.06
N VAL A 146 -0.04 34.91 -4.07
CA VAL A 146 0.87 35.65 -4.96
C VAL A 146 0.66 35.24 -6.43
N SER A 147 0.46 33.95 -6.72
CA SER A 147 0.15 33.49 -8.09
C SER A 147 -1.15 34.08 -8.62
N TYR A 148 -2.20 34.11 -7.78
CA TYR A 148 -3.51 34.64 -8.19
C TYR A 148 -3.49 36.15 -8.42
N ILE A 149 -2.86 36.91 -7.51
CA ILE A 149 -2.68 38.37 -7.67
C ILE A 149 -1.88 38.67 -8.94
N TYR A 150 -0.90 37.82 -9.26
CA TYR A 150 -0.08 37.97 -10.44
C TYR A 150 -0.84 37.73 -11.75
N ASP A 151 -1.57 36.61 -11.86
CA ASP A 151 -2.35 36.30 -13.06
C ASP A 151 -3.39 37.40 -13.36
N SER A 152 -3.98 37.98 -12.31
CA SER A 152 -4.88 39.13 -12.42
C SER A 152 -4.16 40.40 -12.87
N ALA A 153 -2.98 40.71 -12.33
CA ALA A 153 -2.20 41.87 -12.72
C ALA A 153 -1.66 41.77 -14.16
N TYR A 154 -1.18 40.60 -14.58
CA TYR A 154 -0.74 40.34 -15.95
C TYR A 154 -1.88 40.56 -16.95
N TYR A 155 -3.06 40.03 -16.65
CA TYR A 155 -4.24 40.22 -17.51
C TYR A 155 -4.62 41.70 -17.63
N GLN A 156 -4.66 42.44 -16.50
CA GLN A 156 -4.99 43.87 -16.51
C GLN A 156 -3.94 44.73 -17.23
N ILE A 157 -2.65 44.42 -17.07
CA ILE A 157 -1.57 45.12 -17.77
C ILE A 157 -1.67 44.87 -19.26
N ASN A 158 -1.86 43.63 -19.69
CA ASN A 158 -2.00 43.30 -21.11
C ASN A 158 -3.24 43.96 -21.73
N GLU A 159 -4.39 43.94 -21.05
CA GLU A 159 -5.60 44.62 -21.52
C GLU A 159 -5.40 46.15 -21.63
N THR A 160 -4.72 46.74 -20.65
CA THR A 160 -4.42 48.18 -20.63
C THR A 160 -3.44 48.57 -21.74
N LEU A 161 -2.42 47.75 -21.99
CA LEU A 161 -1.46 47.95 -23.07
C LEU A 161 -2.14 47.84 -24.45
N GLN A 162 -3.04 46.87 -24.64
CA GLN A 162 -3.82 46.73 -25.88
C GLN A 162 -4.70 47.97 -26.13
N LYS A 163 -5.37 48.48 -25.08
CA LYS A 163 -6.17 49.72 -25.18
C LYS A 163 -5.30 50.94 -25.49
N LEU A 164 -4.15 51.08 -24.83
CA LEU A 164 -3.21 52.17 -25.09
C LEU A 164 -2.64 52.10 -26.51
N TYR A 165 -2.27 50.90 -26.98
CA TYR A 165 -1.76 50.67 -28.33
C TYR A 165 -2.78 51.07 -29.41
N GLY A 166 -4.04 50.66 -29.23
CA GLY A 166 -5.14 51.06 -30.11
C GLY A 166 -5.38 52.58 -30.11
N THR A 167 -5.20 53.25 -28.98
CA THR A 167 -5.43 54.70 -28.89
C THR A 167 -4.25 55.51 -29.46
N PHE A 168 -3.02 55.05 -29.27
CA PHE A 168 -1.80 55.76 -29.69
C PHE A 168 -1.54 55.71 -31.20
N ILE A 169 -1.79 54.57 -31.85
CA ILE A 169 -1.58 54.40 -33.29
C ILE A 169 -2.46 55.36 -34.11
N TYR A 170 -3.68 55.63 -33.65
CA TYR A 170 -4.60 56.55 -34.31
C TYR A 170 -4.24 58.03 -34.10
N SER A 171 -3.41 58.36 -33.10
CA SER A 171 -3.21 59.73 -32.64
C SER A 171 -1.88 60.35 -33.06
N CYS A 172 -0.84 59.56 -33.36
CA CYS A 172 0.49 60.07 -33.75
C CYS A 172 1.25 59.09 -34.67
N PRO A 173 1.00 59.11 -36.00
CA PRO A 173 1.65 58.21 -36.95
C PRO A 173 3.16 58.45 -37.13
N ASP A 174 3.69 59.62 -36.78
CA ASP A 174 5.10 59.98 -37.02
C ASP A 174 6.09 59.50 -35.93
N ASN A 175 5.61 58.88 -34.85
CA ASN A 175 6.44 58.48 -33.69
C ASN A 175 6.63 56.96 -33.52
N VAL A 176 6.57 56.20 -34.62
CA VAL A 176 6.63 54.72 -34.63
C VAL A 176 7.87 54.16 -33.93
N SER A 177 9.03 54.82 -34.05
CA SER A 177 10.29 54.33 -33.44
C SER A 177 10.30 54.39 -31.91
N LEU A 178 9.71 55.44 -31.33
CA LEU A 178 9.62 55.59 -29.87
C LEU A 178 8.64 54.55 -29.29
N ILE A 179 7.54 54.28 -30.00
CA ILE A 179 6.55 53.26 -29.65
C ILE A 179 7.19 51.87 -29.68
N ALA A 180 7.95 51.55 -30.72
CA ALA A 180 8.66 50.26 -30.82
C ALA A 180 9.61 50.07 -29.63
N SER A 181 10.44 51.06 -29.31
CA SER A 181 11.39 50.97 -28.18
C SER A 181 10.69 50.84 -26.82
N PHE A 182 9.53 51.47 -26.63
CA PHE A 182 8.74 51.29 -25.40
C PHE A 182 8.16 49.88 -25.32
N MET A 183 7.60 49.36 -26.42
CA MET A 183 7.05 48.01 -26.48
C MET A 183 8.11 46.94 -26.25
N ASP A 184 9.31 47.12 -26.80
CA ASP A 184 10.46 46.23 -26.53
C ASP A 184 10.81 46.22 -25.04
N SER A 185 10.88 47.38 -24.38
CA SER A 185 11.16 47.46 -22.93
C SER A 185 10.06 46.83 -22.07
N VAL A 186 8.79 46.90 -22.51
CA VAL A 186 7.67 46.24 -21.83
C VAL A 186 7.77 44.73 -22.02
N ASN A 187 8.07 44.25 -23.23
CA ASN A 187 8.26 42.83 -23.51
C ASN A 187 9.42 42.24 -22.71
N ASP A 188 10.57 42.92 -22.65
CA ASP A 188 11.71 42.50 -21.83
C ASP A 188 11.33 42.37 -20.35
N SER A 189 10.48 43.28 -19.85
CA SER A 189 9.99 43.25 -18.48
C SER A 189 9.03 42.07 -18.25
N LEU A 190 8.17 41.76 -19.22
CA LEU A 190 7.27 40.60 -19.15
C LEU A 190 8.05 39.28 -19.18
N GLU A 191 9.04 39.14 -20.05
CA GLU A 191 9.91 37.96 -20.13
C GLU A 191 10.68 37.70 -18.82
N ALA A 192 11.16 38.78 -18.18
CA ALA A 192 11.83 38.69 -16.88
C ALA A 192 10.88 38.16 -15.80
N VAL A 193 9.61 38.55 -15.83
CA VAL A 193 8.64 38.07 -14.85
C VAL A 193 8.20 36.63 -15.15
N ASP A 194 7.99 36.27 -16.41
CA ASP A 194 7.74 34.88 -16.82
C ASP A 194 8.86 33.94 -16.35
N SER A 195 10.11 34.39 -16.44
CA SER A 195 11.27 33.66 -15.93
C SER A 195 11.22 33.45 -14.40
N ILE A 196 10.75 34.44 -13.64
CA ILE A 196 10.56 34.33 -12.19
C ILE A 196 9.41 33.35 -11.87
N ILE A 197 8.28 33.42 -12.59
CA ILE A 197 7.16 32.49 -12.40
C ILE A 197 7.59 31.06 -12.66
N LEU A 198 8.34 30.83 -13.73
CA LEU A 198 8.86 29.50 -14.06
C LEU A 198 9.76 28.98 -12.93
N LEU A 199 10.61 29.83 -12.36
CA LEU A 199 11.42 29.49 -11.19
C LEU A 199 10.57 29.12 -9.97
N ILE A 200 9.50 29.87 -9.69
CA ILE A 200 8.57 29.60 -8.58
C ILE A 200 7.85 28.25 -8.78
N LYS A 201 7.34 28.01 -9.99
CA LYS A 201 6.68 26.73 -10.36
C LYS A 201 7.64 25.56 -10.18
N ASN A 202 8.87 25.67 -10.67
CA ASN A 202 9.90 24.63 -10.52
C ASN A 202 10.24 24.35 -9.05
N ARG A 203 10.33 25.39 -8.21
CA ARG A 203 10.56 25.21 -6.76
C ARG A 203 9.37 24.59 -6.03
N LYS A 204 8.15 24.99 -6.37
CA LYS A 204 6.93 24.37 -5.83
C LYS A 204 6.91 22.87 -6.13
N ASN A 205 7.21 22.50 -7.37
CA ASN A 205 7.26 21.10 -7.79
C ASN A 205 8.35 20.32 -7.06
N ALA A 206 9.55 20.90 -6.89
CA ALA A 206 10.64 20.28 -6.13
C ALA A 206 10.27 20.09 -4.64
N LEU A 207 9.58 21.06 -4.02
CA LEU A 207 9.11 20.95 -2.64
C LEU A 207 8.03 19.87 -2.49
N SER A 208 7.07 19.81 -3.41
CA SER A 208 6.06 18.75 -3.43
C SER A 208 6.68 17.35 -3.55
N ALA A 209 7.70 17.20 -4.39
CA ALA A 209 8.44 15.94 -4.51
C ALA A 209 9.16 15.56 -3.20
N LEU A 210 9.84 16.51 -2.55
CA LEU A 210 10.50 16.28 -1.25
C LEU A 210 9.49 15.88 -0.14
N ILE A 211 8.30 16.47 -0.15
CA ILE A 211 7.21 16.11 0.78
C ILE A 211 6.72 14.69 0.50
N ALA A 212 6.54 14.32 -0.78
CA ALA A 212 6.14 12.97 -1.16
C ALA A 212 7.17 11.92 -0.72
N ASP A 213 8.46 12.18 -0.96
CA ASP A 213 9.56 11.31 -0.55
C ASP A 213 9.62 11.16 0.98
N SER A 214 9.43 12.26 1.71
CA SER A 214 9.40 12.24 3.19
C SER A 214 8.22 11.43 3.72
N ASN A 215 7.02 11.59 3.13
CA ASN A 215 5.85 10.82 3.50
C ASN A 215 6.02 9.32 3.20
N ALA A 216 6.66 8.96 2.08
CA ALA A 216 7.01 7.58 1.77
C ALA A 216 7.96 7.00 2.83
N ALA A 217 8.99 7.75 3.23
CA ALA A 217 9.92 7.35 4.29
C ALA A 217 9.22 7.17 5.65
N TYR A 218 8.30 8.07 6.02
CA TYR A 218 7.48 7.94 7.23
C TYR A 218 6.57 6.72 7.19
N SER A 219 5.97 6.41 6.03
CA SER A 219 5.15 5.21 5.85
C SER A 219 5.96 3.93 6.12
N ILE A 220 7.16 3.83 5.52
CA ILE A 220 8.08 2.71 5.75
C ILE A 220 8.48 2.60 7.23
N TYR A 221 8.77 3.73 7.88
CA TYR A 221 9.10 3.74 9.31
C TYR A 221 7.93 3.24 10.18
N ASN A 222 6.72 3.77 9.95
CA ASN A 222 5.52 3.37 10.69
C ASN A 222 5.21 1.88 10.49
N TYR A 223 5.36 1.38 9.26
CA TYR A 223 5.23 -0.04 8.95
C TYR A 223 6.21 -0.90 9.78
N ARG A 224 7.50 -0.51 9.82
CA ARG A 224 8.50 -1.21 10.63
C ARG A 224 8.19 -1.19 12.12
N ILE A 225 7.72 -0.06 12.65
CA ILE A 225 7.30 0.04 14.06
C ILE A 225 6.08 -0.84 14.35
N SER A 226 5.12 -0.92 13.44
CA SER A 226 3.98 -1.84 13.56
C SER A 226 4.46 -3.29 13.63
N LEU A 227 5.31 -3.70 12.69
CA LEU A 227 5.88 -5.05 12.65
C LEU A 227 6.62 -5.42 13.96
N MET A 228 7.38 -4.48 14.52
CA MET A 228 8.05 -4.66 15.82
C MET A 228 7.05 -4.81 16.98
N ASN A 229 6.01 -3.98 17.02
CA ASN A 229 4.97 -4.09 18.05
C ASN A 229 4.23 -5.43 17.94
N ASP A 230 3.92 -5.88 16.73
CA ASP A 230 3.26 -7.16 16.49
C ASP A 230 4.15 -8.34 16.92
N THR A 231 5.46 -8.23 16.68
CA THR A 231 6.45 -9.22 17.16
C THR A 231 6.52 -9.26 18.69
N ILE A 232 6.55 -8.11 19.37
CA ILE A 232 6.56 -8.03 20.84
C ILE A 232 5.26 -8.59 21.42
N LYS A 233 4.12 -8.27 20.80
CA LYS A 233 2.82 -8.80 21.20
C LYS A 233 2.80 -10.32 21.07
N ALA A 234 3.24 -10.86 19.92
CA ALA A 234 3.35 -12.29 19.71
C ALA A 234 4.25 -12.97 20.76
N TYR A 235 5.39 -12.38 21.09
CA TYR A 235 6.26 -12.87 22.17
C TYR A 235 5.55 -12.91 23.53
N ASN A 236 4.89 -11.82 23.93
CA ASN A 236 4.17 -11.75 25.20
C ASN A 236 3.00 -12.74 25.27
N ASP A 237 2.28 -12.90 24.16
CA ASP A 237 1.20 -13.88 24.03
C ASP A 237 1.76 -15.30 24.20
N SER A 238 2.89 -15.62 23.57
CA SER A 238 3.59 -16.92 23.74
C SER A 238 4.03 -17.16 25.18
N ILE A 239 4.58 -16.16 25.88
CA ILE A 239 4.96 -16.29 27.30
C ILE A 239 3.73 -16.54 28.19
N ASN A 240 2.64 -15.80 27.99
CA ASN A 240 1.41 -16.01 28.74
C ASN A 240 0.81 -17.39 28.48
N TYR A 241 0.89 -17.84 27.23
CA TYR A 241 0.44 -19.16 26.83
C TYR A 241 1.27 -20.29 27.48
N LEU A 242 2.60 -20.15 27.53
CA LEU A 242 3.46 -21.11 28.25
C LEU A 242 3.12 -21.22 29.74
N LYS A 243 2.76 -20.10 30.40
CA LYS A 243 2.28 -20.12 31.79
C LYS A 243 0.95 -20.86 31.95
N GLN A 244 0.07 -20.80 30.95
CA GLN A 244 -1.20 -21.54 30.96
C GLN A 244 -0.96 -23.03 30.78
N ILE A 245 -0.06 -23.41 29.86
CA ILE A 245 0.30 -24.81 29.57
C ILE A 245 0.73 -25.58 30.82
N GLN A 246 1.43 -24.93 31.75
CA GLN A 246 1.89 -25.58 32.98
C GLN A 246 0.76 -26.15 33.86
N ARG A 247 -0.49 -25.75 33.63
CA ARG A 247 -1.67 -26.23 34.38
C ARG A 247 -2.31 -27.47 33.77
N TYR A 248 -1.95 -27.84 32.54
CA TYR A 248 -2.57 -28.94 31.80
C TYR A 248 -1.81 -30.25 31.98
N THR A 249 -2.44 -31.35 31.57
CA THR A 249 -1.81 -32.68 31.59
C THR A 249 -0.65 -32.72 30.62
N GLN A 250 0.56 -32.87 31.14
CA GLN A 250 1.78 -32.90 30.36
C GLN A 250 2.10 -34.32 29.93
N ILE A 251 2.26 -34.51 28.62
CA ILE A 251 2.56 -35.79 27.99
C ILE A 251 4.00 -35.73 27.47
N ASN A 252 4.83 -36.65 27.99
CA ASN A 252 6.26 -36.66 27.70
C ASN A 252 6.68 -37.86 26.86
N THR A 253 5.87 -38.89 26.66
CA THR A 253 6.26 -40.05 25.87
C THR A 253 5.13 -40.52 24.95
N ALA A 254 5.46 -41.27 23.90
CA ALA A 254 4.47 -41.89 23.03
C ALA A 254 3.54 -42.85 23.79
N SER A 255 4.07 -43.58 24.78
CA SER A 255 3.26 -44.48 25.61
C SER A 255 2.28 -43.71 26.52
N ASP A 256 2.73 -42.60 27.11
CA ASP A 256 1.85 -41.71 27.88
C ASP A 256 0.76 -41.12 27.00
N LEU A 257 1.10 -40.73 25.76
CA LEU A 257 0.12 -40.22 24.80
C LEU A 257 -0.94 -41.27 24.51
N GLN A 258 -0.53 -42.49 24.13
CA GLN A 258 -1.43 -43.59 23.79
C GLN A 258 -2.37 -43.96 24.95
N SER A 259 -1.87 -43.97 26.18
CA SER A 259 -2.69 -44.26 27.36
C SER A 259 -3.62 -43.10 27.74
N SER A 260 -3.15 -41.85 27.60
CA SER A 260 -3.92 -40.67 28.01
C SER A 260 -5.08 -40.34 27.07
N ILE A 261 -4.96 -40.58 25.77
CA ILE A 261 -6.04 -40.26 24.80
C ILE A 261 -7.33 -41.04 25.07
N GLY A 262 -7.24 -42.27 25.61
CA GLY A 262 -8.39 -43.08 25.99
C GLY A 262 -8.98 -42.72 27.35
N LEU A 263 -8.31 -41.86 28.12
CA LEU A 263 -8.76 -41.42 29.44
C LEU A 263 -9.26 -39.97 29.43
N ALA A 264 -8.89 -39.19 28.41
CA ALA A 264 -9.27 -37.79 28.28
C ALA A 264 -10.79 -37.62 28.22
N LYS A 265 -11.31 -36.63 28.95
CA LYS A 265 -12.72 -36.27 29.07
C LYS A 265 -12.96 -34.88 28.51
N ALA A 266 -14.22 -34.52 28.25
CA ALA A 266 -14.60 -33.19 27.81
C ALA A 266 -13.98 -32.09 28.69
N GLY A 267 -13.30 -31.12 28.06
CA GLY A 267 -12.57 -30.04 28.73
C GLY A 267 -11.10 -30.34 29.02
N ASP A 268 -10.66 -31.59 28.91
CA ASP A 268 -9.26 -31.94 29.13
C ASP A 268 -8.36 -31.38 28.03
N THR A 269 -7.16 -30.97 28.43
CA THR A 269 -6.09 -30.56 27.51
C THR A 269 -4.85 -31.41 27.78
N LEU A 270 -4.39 -32.11 26.74
CA LEU A 270 -3.16 -32.89 26.73
C LEU A 270 -2.08 -32.10 25.99
N VAL A 271 -1.03 -31.69 26.70
CA VAL A 271 0.08 -30.92 26.13
C VAL A 271 1.26 -31.85 25.88
N LEU A 272 1.69 -31.92 24.63
CA LEU A 272 2.80 -32.74 24.17
C LEU A 272 4.10 -31.94 24.31
N LEU A 273 4.91 -32.28 25.31
CA LEU A 273 6.14 -31.51 25.60
C LEU A 273 7.33 -31.94 24.74
N GLN A 274 7.36 -33.19 24.30
CA GLN A 274 8.42 -33.66 23.42
C GLN A 274 8.24 -33.16 21.99
N LYS A 275 9.36 -32.98 21.31
CA LYS A 275 9.37 -32.66 19.88
C LYS A 275 8.87 -33.85 19.05
N ASN A 276 9.23 -35.09 19.42
CA ASN A 276 8.96 -36.27 18.60
C ASN A 276 8.22 -37.35 19.39
N PHE A 277 7.06 -37.76 18.90
CA PHE A 277 6.30 -38.90 19.38
C PHE A 277 6.28 -39.96 18.28
N VAL A 278 7.10 -41.01 18.44
CA VAL A 278 7.21 -42.11 17.48
C VAL A 278 6.44 -43.31 17.99
N ILE A 279 5.35 -43.67 17.30
CA ILE A 279 4.52 -44.85 17.58
C ILE A 279 4.88 -45.91 16.55
N THR A 280 5.71 -46.87 16.96
CA THR A 280 6.33 -47.88 16.07
C THR A 280 5.43 -49.07 15.76
N THR A 281 4.32 -49.22 16.49
CA THR A 281 3.36 -50.31 16.29
C THR A 281 1.95 -49.73 16.21
N GLY A 282 1.27 -49.95 15.08
CA GLY A 282 -0.09 -49.48 14.87
C GLY A 282 -0.20 -47.97 14.62
N GLY A 283 -1.37 -47.42 14.90
CA GLY A 283 -1.66 -45.99 14.85
C GLY A 283 -1.86 -45.39 16.24
N LEU A 284 -2.02 -44.06 16.28
CA LEU A 284 -2.65 -43.43 17.44
C LEU A 284 -4.17 -43.60 17.29
N SER A 285 -4.66 -44.75 17.74
CA SER A 285 -6.06 -45.12 17.80
C SER A 285 -6.36 -45.55 19.24
N GLY A 286 -7.57 -45.27 19.75
CA GLY A 286 -7.88 -45.48 21.18
C GLY A 286 -8.62 -44.33 21.84
N PHE A 287 -9.10 -43.36 21.05
CA PHE A 287 -10.04 -42.35 21.54
C PHE A 287 -11.36 -43.03 21.91
N THR A 288 -11.73 -43.00 23.18
CA THR A 288 -12.95 -43.65 23.71
C THR A 288 -14.02 -42.64 24.12
N ASN A 289 -13.63 -41.41 24.40
CA ASN A 289 -14.51 -40.34 24.86
C ASN A 289 -14.71 -39.28 23.76
N SER A 290 -15.65 -38.37 23.99
CA SER A 290 -15.89 -37.18 23.17
C SER A 290 -15.83 -35.93 24.05
N GLY A 291 -15.44 -34.81 23.45
CA GLY A 291 -15.67 -33.50 24.04
C GLY A 291 -17.12 -33.04 23.86
N THR A 292 -17.36 -31.77 24.16
CA THR A 292 -18.59 -31.05 23.78
C THR A 292 -18.22 -29.78 23.02
N SER A 293 -19.20 -29.10 22.40
CA SER A 293 -18.97 -27.81 21.72
C SER A 293 -18.27 -26.77 22.61
N ASP A 294 -18.62 -26.79 23.90
CA ASP A 294 -18.19 -25.80 24.89
C ASP A 294 -16.96 -26.29 25.69
N SER A 295 -16.69 -27.60 25.67
CA SER A 295 -15.59 -28.23 26.39
C SER A 295 -14.98 -29.35 25.53
N PRO A 296 -14.27 -28.97 24.45
CA PRO A 296 -13.61 -29.95 23.60
C PRO A 296 -12.49 -30.69 24.34
N ILE A 297 -12.09 -31.85 23.82
CA ILE A 297 -10.82 -32.48 24.20
C ILE A 297 -9.72 -31.86 23.33
N VAL A 298 -8.69 -31.30 23.95
CA VAL A 298 -7.61 -30.60 23.23
C VAL A 298 -6.32 -31.40 23.30
N ILE A 299 -5.70 -31.68 22.15
CA ILE A 299 -4.36 -32.27 22.04
C ILE A 299 -3.46 -31.25 21.37
N MET A 300 -2.43 -30.83 22.08
CA MET A 300 -1.68 -29.63 21.77
C MET A 300 -0.19 -29.94 21.74
N GLY A 301 0.43 -29.74 20.58
CA GLY A 301 1.89 -29.71 20.45
C GLY A 301 2.52 -28.52 21.17
N ASN A 302 3.83 -28.59 21.33
CA ASN A 302 4.60 -27.50 21.91
C ASN A 302 4.40 -26.22 21.06
N PRO A 303 4.05 -25.07 21.66
CA PRO A 303 3.90 -23.82 20.90
C PRO A 303 5.19 -23.24 20.36
N LEU A 304 6.34 -23.58 20.94
CA LEU A 304 7.63 -23.03 20.56
C LEU A 304 8.32 -23.85 19.47
N ASP A 305 7.84 -25.06 19.22
CA ASP A 305 8.41 -25.99 18.24
C ASP A 305 7.34 -26.97 17.82
N THR A 306 7.18 -27.22 16.53
CA THR A 306 6.12 -28.10 16.06
C THR A 306 6.33 -29.53 16.55
N THR A 307 5.43 -30.04 17.38
CA THR A 307 5.47 -31.44 17.82
C THR A 307 5.16 -32.36 16.65
N ILE A 308 6.00 -33.36 16.44
CA ILE A 308 5.88 -34.37 15.39
C ILE A 308 5.29 -35.64 16.00
N ILE A 309 4.16 -36.08 15.44
CA ILE A 309 3.58 -37.39 15.68
C ILE A 309 3.85 -38.24 14.43
N SER A 310 4.71 -39.24 14.58
CA SER A 310 4.97 -40.24 13.55
C SER A 310 4.43 -41.58 13.99
N THR A 311 3.62 -42.20 13.14
CA THR A 311 2.91 -43.45 13.44
C THR A 311 2.98 -44.37 12.23
N VAL A 312 2.83 -45.69 12.45
CA VAL A 312 2.78 -46.64 11.34
C VAL A 312 1.45 -46.52 10.58
N ASP A 313 0.31 -46.43 11.27
CA ASP A 313 -1.02 -46.47 10.63
C ASP A 313 -1.77 -45.14 10.58
N GLY A 314 -1.19 -44.06 11.08
CA GLY A 314 -1.82 -42.74 11.19
C GLY A 314 -2.45 -42.49 12.56
N VAL A 315 -3.00 -41.29 12.71
CA VAL A 315 -3.88 -40.96 13.84
C VAL A 315 -5.32 -41.16 13.40
N VAL A 316 -6.10 -41.94 14.17
CA VAL A 316 -7.46 -42.33 13.78
C VAL A 316 -8.46 -41.93 14.85
N LEU A 317 -9.34 -41.00 14.51
CA LEU A 317 -10.49 -40.60 15.31
C LEU A 317 -11.76 -41.24 14.71
N SER A 318 -12.49 -42.04 15.49
CA SER A 318 -13.63 -42.81 14.98
C SER A 318 -14.82 -42.73 15.93
N ARG A 319 -15.86 -42.00 15.50
CA ARG A 319 -17.06 -41.71 16.29
C ARG A 319 -16.75 -41.00 17.62
N ASN A 320 -15.80 -40.07 17.58
CA ASN A 320 -15.43 -39.23 18.72
C ASN A 320 -15.57 -37.76 18.32
N ASN A 321 -16.35 -37.00 19.08
CA ASN A 321 -16.73 -35.64 18.71
C ASN A 321 -15.93 -34.59 19.49
N TYR A 322 -15.86 -33.39 18.93
CA TYR A 322 -15.34 -32.18 19.55
C TYR A 322 -13.90 -32.32 20.05
N PHE A 323 -13.02 -32.79 19.17
CA PHE A 323 -11.57 -32.78 19.38
C PHE A 323 -10.93 -31.56 18.74
N VAL A 324 -9.90 -31.02 19.38
CA VAL A 324 -9.06 -29.95 18.84
C VAL A 324 -7.61 -30.40 18.85
N PHE A 325 -6.97 -30.40 17.69
CA PHE A 325 -5.54 -30.65 17.53
C PHE A 325 -4.83 -29.34 17.20
N ARG A 326 -3.74 -29.02 17.88
CA ARG A 326 -2.99 -27.78 17.64
C ARG A 326 -1.50 -27.99 17.55
N ASN A 327 -0.82 -27.29 16.64
CA ASN A 327 0.65 -27.23 16.55
C ASN A 327 1.30 -28.62 16.40
N ILE A 328 0.69 -29.50 15.61
CA ILE A 328 1.15 -30.89 15.42
C ILE A 328 1.45 -31.16 13.95
N THR A 329 2.58 -31.81 13.70
CA THR A 329 2.92 -32.42 12.42
C THR A 329 2.62 -33.92 12.46
N PHE A 330 1.72 -34.39 11.59
CA PHE A 330 1.43 -35.80 11.36
C PHE A 330 2.23 -36.29 10.15
N THR A 331 3.13 -37.26 10.34
CA THR A 331 4.08 -37.66 9.29
C THR A 331 4.41 -39.15 9.27
N GLY A 332 4.76 -39.65 8.08
CA GLY A 332 5.35 -40.98 7.91
C GLY A 332 4.39 -42.15 8.07
N SER A 333 3.08 -41.89 8.04
CA SER A 333 2.06 -42.95 8.08
C SER A 333 2.12 -43.80 6.80
N ASN A 334 1.95 -45.12 6.94
CA ASN A 334 1.70 -46.02 5.82
C ASN A 334 0.28 -45.87 5.24
N ASN A 335 -0.60 -45.14 5.94
CA ASN A 335 -1.94 -44.79 5.51
C ASN A 335 -2.06 -43.27 5.36
N SER A 336 -3.21 -42.71 5.73
CA SER A 336 -3.40 -41.27 5.91
C SER A 336 -2.66 -40.80 7.16
N GLY A 337 -2.13 -39.57 7.16
CA GLY A 337 -1.49 -39.00 8.36
C GLY A 337 -2.49 -38.83 9.51
N PHE A 338 -3.69 -38.36 9.16
CA PHE A 338 -4.80 -38.19 10.08
C PHE A 338 -6.11 -38.64 9.43
N LYS A 339 -6.89 -39.45 10.15
CA LYS A 339 -8.15 -40.00 9.68
C LYS A 339 -9.25 -39.68 10.68
N VAL A 340 -10.35 -39.12 10.20
CA VAL A 340 -11.57 -38.89 10.97
C VAL A 340 -12.71 -39.66 10.31
N SER A 341 -13.44 -40.43 11.11
CA SER A 341 -14.59 -41.19 10.63
C SER A 341 -15.78 -41.04 11.57
N GLY A 342 -16.97 -40.75 11.03
CA GLY A 342 -18.21 -40.70 11.81
C GLY A 342 -18.19 -39.69 12.96
N SER A 343 -17.42 -38.61 12.86
CA SER A 343 -17.17 -37.68 13.96
C SER A 343 -17.67 -36.27 13.64
N GLU A 344 -17.88 -35.45 14.67
CA GLU A 344 -18.38 -34.09 14.56
C GLU A 344 -17.51 -33.08 15.29
N GLY A 345 -17.36 -31.88 14.73
CA GLY A 345 -16.83 -30.72 15.45
C GLY A 345 -15.32 -30.78 15.69
N VAL A 346 -14.60 -31.57 14.89
CA VAL A 346 -13.14 -31.71 14.97
C VAL A 346 -12.48 -30.47 14.37
N LYS A 347 -11.48 -29.92 15.09
CA LYS A 347 -10.69 -28.77 14.65
C LYS A 347 -9.21 -29.12 14.59
N LEU A 348 -8.55 -28.67 13.54
CA LEU A 348 -7.10 -28.78 13.33
C LEU A 348 -6.57 -27.35 13.14
N ASP A 349 -5.81 -26.85 14.12
CA ASP A 349 -5.28 -25.48 14.10
C ASP A 349 -3.76 -25.52 14.01
N ASN A 350 -3.17 -24.90 12.98
CA ASN A 350 -1.71 -24.89 12.78
C ASN A 350 -1.10 -26.31 12.76
N CYS A 351 -1.74 -27.23 12.03
CA CYS A 351 -1.28 -28.60 11.86
C CYS A 351 -0.62 -28.82 10.50
N SER A 352 0.35 -29.72 10.43
CA SER A 352 1.01 -30.11 9.18
C SER A 352 0.85 -31.61 8.92
N PHE A 353 0.64 -32.01 7.67
CA PHE A 353 0.44 -33.39 7.25
C PHE A 353 1.40 -33.67 6.10
N ILE A 354 2.50 -34.36 6.41
CA ILE A 354 3.69 -34.40 5.54
C ILE A 354 4.11 -35.85 5.28
N ASN A 355 4.48 -36.17 4.04
CA ASN A 355 5.11 -37.45 3.68
C ASN A 355 4.32 -38.69 4.15
N ASN A 356 2.99 -38.69 4.01
CA ASN A 356 2.17 -39.87 4.29
C ASN A 356 1.94 -40.68 3.01
N LYS A 357 1.87 -42.01 3.13
CA LYS A 357 1.76 -42.91 1.97
C LYS A 357 0.41 -42.87 1.26
N LEU A 358 -0.64 -42.43 1.93
CA LEU A 358 -1.91 -42.12 1.28
C LEU A 358 -2.16 -40.62 1.35
N ASN A 359 -3.10 -40.19 2.17
CA ASN A 359 -3.54 -38.80 2.22
C ASN A 359 -2.84 -38.05 3.37
N GLY A 360 -2.75 -36.73 3.27
CA GLY A 360 -2.40 -35.92 4.44
C GLY A 360 -3.49 -36.06 5.52
N ALA A 361 -4.72 -35.72 5.17
CA ALA A 361 -5.91 -36.01 5.98
C ALA A 361 -7.00 -36.74 5.19
N GLU A 362 -7.71 -37.64 5.85
CA GLU A 362 -8.87 -38.38 5.32
C GLU A 362 -10.07 -38.18 6.23
N ILE A 363 -11.15 -37.64 5.69
CA ILE A 363 -12.39 -37.33 6.41
C ILE A 363 -13.52 -38.17 5.82
N LEU A 364 -14.09 -39.05 6.62
CA LEU A 364 -15.14 -39.98 6.21
C LEU A 364 -16.40 -39.78 7.05
N ASP A 365 -17.55 -39.59 6.42
CA ASP A 365 -18.86 -39.49 7.09
C ASP A 365 -18.86 -38.57 8.33
N SER A 366 -18.19 -37.42 8.22
CA SER A 366 -17.91 -36.55 9.37
C SER A 366 -18.42 -35.13 9.14
N LYS A 367 -18.83 -34.49 10.23
CA LYS A 367 -19.54 -33.21 10.23
C LYS A 367 -18.71 -32.12 10.85
N ASN A 368 -18.93 -30.91 10.37
CA ASN A 368 -18.48 -29.70 11.05
C ASN A 368 -16.95 -29.71 11.29
N ILE A 369 -16.16 -30.16 10.31
CA ILE A 369 -14.70 -30.30 10.39
C ILE A 369 -14.03 -28.99 9.99
N ARG A 370 -13.11 -28.48 10.81
CA ARG A 370 -12.39 -27.22 10.54
C ARG A 370 -10.88 -27.45 10.49
N MET A 371 -10.25 -26.87 9.48
CA MET A 371 -8.79 -26.80 9.36
C MET A 371 -8.38 -25.34 9.16
N THR A 372 -7.60 -24.83 10.10
CA THR A 372 -7.10 -23.44 10.09
C THR A 372 -5.58 -23.46 10.13
N ASP A 373 -4.92 -22.64 9.30
CA ASP A 373 -3.46 -22.52 9.27
C ASP A 373 -2.74 -23.85 9.00
N CYS A 374 -3.38 -24.76 8.27
CA CYS A 374 -2.88 -26.12 8.07
C CYS A 374 -2.05 -26.28 6.78
N LYS A 375 -1.15 -27.27 6.76
CA LYS A 375 -0.29 -27.58 5.61
C LYS A 375 -0.37 -29.06 5.22
N PHE A 376 -0.56 -29.35 3.94
CA PHE A 376 -0.66 -30.71 3.39
C PHE A 376 0.37 -30.87 2.27
N LEU A 377 1.49 -31.52 2.58
CA LEU A 377 2.70 -31.48 1.75
C LEU A 377 3.24 -32.88 1.43
N ASN A 378 3.62 -33.12 0.17
CA ASN A 378 4.35 -34.31 -0.25
C ASN A 378 3.70 -35.64 0.17
N ASN A 379 2.37 -35.72 0.18
CA ASN A 379 1.68 -36.99 0.42
C ASN A 379 1.62 -37.80 -0.90
N GLU A 380 1.78 -39.12 -0.80
CA GLU A 380 1.87 -40.03 -1.95
C GLU A 380 0.53 -40.25 -2.66
N LYS A 381 -0.56 -39.72 -2.10
CA LYS A 381 -1.86 -39.62 -2.77
C LYS A 381 -2.38 -38.19 -2.69
N ASP A 382 -3.43 -37.94 -1.89
CA ASP A 382 -4.12 -36.66 -1.86
C ASP A 382 -3.66 -35.79 -0.68
N GLY A 383 -3.71 -34.47 -0.81
CA GLY A 383 -3.49 -33.59 0.34
C GLY A 383 -4.58 -33.79 1.40
N VAL A 384 -5.83 -33.58 0.99
CA VAL A 384 -7.03 -33.84 1.78
C VAL A 384 -8.02 -34.64 0.96
N ARG A 385 -8.49 -35.76 1.51
CA ARG A 385 -9.59 -36.55 0.96
C ARG A 385 -10.81 -36.43 1.86
N VAL A 386 -11.96 -36.11 1.27
CA VAL A 386 -13.25 -36.09 1.97
C VAL A 386 -14.25 -36.96 1.23
N SER A 387 -14.92 -37.85 1.96
CA SER A 387 -15.93 -38.73 1.40
C SER A 387 -17.07 -38.94 2.38
N ASN A 388 -18.28 -38.54 2.00
CA ASN A 388 -19.48 -38.82 2.77
C ASN A 388 -20.45 -39.68 1.97
N SER A 389 -20.97 -40.71 2.63
CA SER A 389 -21.85 -41.71 2.02
C SER A 389 -23.33 -41.44 2.28
N THR A 390 -23.67 -40.73 3.37
CA THR A 390 -25.05 -40.71 3.91
C THR A 390 -25.65 -39.32 4.12
N ASP A 391 -24.85 -38.31 4.48
CA ASP A 391 -25.35 -36.98 4.79
C ASP A 391 -24.71 -35.92 3.88
N LEU A 392 -25.54 -35.28 3.08
CA LEU A 392 -25.13 -34.25 2.13
C LEU A 392 -24.72 -32.95 2.86
N ASN A 393 -25.15 -32.75 4.10
CA ASN A 393 -24.89 -31.54 4.89
C ASN A 393 -23.55 -31.56 5.62
N ASN A 394 -22.70 -32.54 5.32
CA ASN A 394 -21.37 -32.61 5.90
C ASN A 394 -20.51 -31.47 5.36
N GLN A 395 -19.90 -30.73 6.28
CA GLN A 395 -19.18 -29.49 6.02
C GLN A 395 -17.71 -29.64 6.40
N LEU A 396 -16.84 -29.20 5.50
CA LEU A 396 -15.43 -28.96 5.76
C LEU A 396 -15.11 -27.48 5.50
N TRP A 397 -14.59 -26.81 6.52
CA TRP A 397 -14.04 -25.45 6.40
C TRP A 397 -12.52 -25.51 6.36
N LEU A 398 -11.95 -24.85 5.36
CA LEU A 398 -10.53 -24.70 5.14
C LEU A 398 -10.20 -23.21 5.15
N THR A 399 -9.40 -22.74 6.10
CA THR A 399 -9.00 -21.33 6.20
C THR A 399 -7.49 -21.21 6.34
N ASN A 400 -6.86 -20.42 5.47
CA ASN A 400 -5.41 -20.25 5.45
C ASN A 400 -4.67 -21.60 5.32
N VAL A 401 -5.04 -22.40 4.32
CA VAL A 401 -4.54 -23.75 4.13
C VAL A 401 -3.61 -23.83 2.93
N LEU A 402 -2.45 -24.44 3.11
CA LEU A 402 -1.52 -24.79 2.02
C LEU A 402 -1.66 -26.27 1.67
N VAL A 403 -1.91 -26.57 0.40
CA VAL A 403 -1.99 -27.93 -0.14
C VAL A 403 -1.08 -28.04 -1.35
N ALA A 404 0.07 -28.67 -1.21
CA ALA A 404 1.04 -28.67 -2.29
C ALA A 404 1.89 -29.94 -2.41
N LYS A 405 2.36 -30.19 -3.63
CA LYS A 405 3.27 -31.30 -3.95
C LYS A 405 2.72 -32.69 -3.57
N ASN A 406 1.41 -32.85 -3.49
CA ASN A 406 0.81 -34.17 -3.30
C ASN A 406 0.78 -34.89 -4.65
N LYS A 407 1.00 -36.21 -4.66
CA LYS A 407 1.22 -36.97 -5.91
C LYS A 407 -0.04 -37.11 -6.76
N ALA A 408 -1.21 -37.07 -6.15
CA ALA A 408 -2.50 -37.08 -6.84
C ALA A 408 -3.17 -35.70 -6.71
N TYR A 409 -4.29 -35.60 -6.01
CA TYR A 409 -5.04 -34.34 -5.92
C TYR A 409 -4.56 -33.49 -4.75
N GLY A 410 -4.73 -32.16 -4.85
CA GLY A 410 -4.65 -31.32 -3.66
C GLY A 410 -5.80 -31.65 -2.72
N LEU A 411 -7.03 -31.42 -3.18
CA LEU A 411 -8.27 -31.76 -2.50
C LEU A 411 -9.08 -32.76 -3.35
N GLU A 412 -9.41 -33.93 -2.79
CA GLU A 412 -10.37 -34.87 -3.38
C GLU A 412 -11.67 -34.82 -2.58
N ILE A 413 -12.75 -34.36 -3.21
CA ILE A 413 -14.04 -34.08 -2.57
C ILE A 413 -15.10 -35.00 -3.16
N ILE A 414 -15.71 -35.81 -2.30
CA ILE A 414 -16.80 -36.70 -2.65
C ILE A 414 -17.97 -36.35 -1.72
N ASN A 415 -19.06 -35.81 -2.29
CA ASN A 415 -20.33 -35.60 -1.60
C ASN A 415 -20.23 -34.75 -0.31
N THR A 416 -19.64 -33.56 -0.37
CA THR A 416 -19.39 -32.71 0.82
C THR A 416 -19.50 -31.22 0.46
N ILE A 417 -20.02 -30.40 1.37
CA ILE A 417 -19.89 -28.93 1.30
C ILE A 417 -18.48 -28.52 1.69
N ILE A 418 -17.86 -27.68 0.86
CA ILE A 418 -16.55 -27.10 1.14
C ILE A 418 -16.66 -25.58 1.21
N TYR A 419 -16.11 -25.04 2.29
CA TYR A 419 -15.88 -23.61 2.44
C TYR A 419 -14.38 -23.35 2.57
N GLY A 420 -13.75 -22.99 1.46
CA GLY A 420 -12.33 -22.67 1.37
C GLY A 420 -12.09 -21.17 1.28
N LYS A 421 -11.27 -20.63 2.18
CA LYS A 421 -10.85 -19.22 2.18
C LYS A 421 -9.34 -19.11 2.35
N ASN A 422 -8.71 -18.23 1.57
CA ASN A 422 -7.27 -17.98 1.65
C ASN A 422 -6.46 -19.29 1.52
N MET A 423 -6.81 -20.14 0.57
CA MET A 423 -6.09 -21.40 0.34
C MET A 423 -5.04 -21.22 -0.75
N THR A 424 -3.92 -21.93 -0.63
CA THR A 424 -2.95 -22.09 -1.71
C THR A 424 -2.88 -23.57 -2.08
N ILE A 425 -3.32 -23.92 -3.29
CA ILE A 425 -3.36 -25.29 -3.80
C ILE A 425 -2.47 -25.37 -5.03
N SER A 426 -1.27 -25.93 -4.89
CA SER A 426 -0.25 -25.80 -5.93
C SER A 426 0.65 -27.01 -6.14
N ASN A 427 1.13 -27.20 -7.38
CA ASN A 427 2.11 -28.24 -7.71
C ASN A 427 1.66 -29.67 -7.34
N ASN A 428 0.37 -29.98 -7.37
CA ASN A 428 -0.10 -31.36 -7.16
C ASN A 428 -0.02 -32.16 -8.48
N GLY A 429 0.22 -33.48 -8.37
CA GLY A 429 0.52 -34.36 -9.50
C GLY A 429 -0.68 -34.67 -10.41
N SER A 430 -1.89 -34.30 -10.00
CA SER A 430 -3.12 -34.30 -10.79
C SER A 430 -3.82 -32.94 -10.67
N SER A 431 -5.14 -32.88 -10.54
CA SER A 431 -5.87 -31.62 -10.35
C SER A 431 -5.64 -31.01 -8.97
N GLY A 432 -5.72 -29.69 -8.85
CA GLY A 432 -5.66 -28.99 -7.56
C GLY A 432 -6.84 -29.38 -6.67
N VAL A 433 -8.05 -29.24 -7.19
CA VAL A 433 -9.30 -29.67 -6.55
C VAL A 433 -10.03 -30.62 -7.49
N TYR A 434 -10.40 -31.80 -7.01
CA TYR A 434 -11.17 -32.79 -7.77
C TYR A 434 -12.49 -33.09 -7.04
N ILE A 435 -13.61 -32.97 -7.74
CA ILE A 435 -14.95 -33.09 -7.15
C ILE A 435 -15.70 -34.23 -7.86
N TYR A 436 -15.94 -35.37 -7.21
CA TYR A 436 -16.51 -36.56 -7.89
C TYR A 436 -18.04 -36.50 -8.07
N THR A 437 -18.74 -35.89 -7.11
CA THR A 437 -20.20 -35.73 -7.09
C THR A 437 -20.50 -34.51 -6.22
N PRO A 438 -20.65 -33.31 -6.82
CA PRO A 438 -21.10 -32.17 -6.06
C PRO A 438 -22.60 -32.38 -5.81
N SER A 439 -22.93 -32.90 -4.64
CA SER A 439 -24.31 -32.87 -4.18
C SER A 439 -24.70 -31.49 -3.65
N GLN A 440 -23.71 -30.63 -3.35
CA GLN A 440 -23.89 -29.35 -2.69
C GLN A 440 -22.82 -28.31 -3.09
N TYR A 441 -23.06 -27.07 -2.65
CA TYR A 441 -22.22 -25.91 -2.92
C TYR A 441 -20.78 -26.10 -2.45
N ILE A 442 -19.84 -25.71 -3.32
CA ILE A 442 -18.44 -25.52 -2.97
C ILE A 442 -18.17 -24.03 -3.13
N THR A 443 -17.60 -23.41 -2.10
CA THR A 443 -17.19 -22.02 -2.11
C THR A 443 -15.69 -21.95 -1.91
N ILE A 444 -14.98 -21.39 -2.89
CA ILE A 444 -13.55 -21.09 -2.81
C ILE A 444 -13.37 -19.59 -3.04
N MET A 445 -12.86 -18.89 -2.04
CA MET A 445 -12.68 -17.44 -2.05
C MET A 445 -11.27 -17.04 -1.66
N GLN A 446 -10.78 -15.94 -2.23
CA GLN A 446 -9.46 -15.37 -1.93
C GLN A 446 -8.34 -16.41 -2.01
N SER A 447 -8.45 -17.38 -2.91
CA SER A 447 -7.58 -18.55 -2.94
C SER A 447 -6.79 -18.62 -4.24
N LEU A 448 -5.65 -19.31 -4.19
CA LEU A 448 -4.72 -19.49 -5.30
C LEU A 448 -4.66 -20.97 -5.67
N VAL A 449 -5.05 -21.32 -6.90
CA VAL A 449 -5.04 -22.73 -7.39
C VAL A 449 -4.23 -22.83 -8.69
N THR A 450 -3.00 -23.32 -8.58
CA THR A 450 -1.99 -23.09 -9.63
C THR A 450 -1.04 -24.26 -9.86
N PHE A 451 -0.48 -24.36 -11.07
CA PHE A 451 0.60 -25.32 -11.39
C PHE A 451 0.30 -26.77 -11.03
N ASN A 452 -0.98 -27.14 -10.98
CA ASN A 452 -1.37 -28.53 -10.83
C ASN A 452 -1.24 -29.21 -12.19
N ASN A 453 -0.77 -30.45 -12.21
CA ASN A 453 -0.50 -31.18 -13.44
C ASN A 453 -1.79 -31.58 -14.20
N GLY A 454 -2.95 -31.45 -13.55
CA GLY A 454 -4.28 -31.59 -14.15
C GLY A 454 -4.97 -30.24 -14.35
N PHE A 455 -6.23 -30.17 -13.93
CA PHE A 455 -6.97 -28.90 -13.87
C PHE A 455 -6.68 -28.17 -12.56
N GLY A 456 -6.92 -26.86 -12.51
CA GLY A 456 -6.99 -26.16 -11.23
C GLY A 456 -8.12 -26.74 -10.38
N ILE A 457 -9.34 -26.70 -10.93
CA ILE A 457 -10.53 -27.33 -10.36
C ILE A 457 -11.14 -28.25 -11.41
N TYR A 458 -11.33 -29.52 -11.07
CA TYR A 458 -12.01 -30.49 -11.93
C TYR A 458 -13.39 -30.84 -11.36
N ILE A 459 -14.40 -30.70 -12.20
CA ILE A 459 -15.78 -31.12 -11.95
C ILE A 459 -16.24 -31.95 -13.15
N PRO A 460 -16.70 -33.19 -12.94
CA PRO A 460 -17.24 -34.01 -14.00
C PRO A 460 -18.58 -33.43 -14.49
N PRO A 461 -18.99 -33.72 -15.75
CA PRO A 461 -20.13 -33.07 -16.40
C PRO A 461 -21.51 -33.22 -15.74
N GLN A 462 -21.67 -34.08 -14.73
CA GLN A 462 -22.95 -34.33 -14.05
C GLN A 462 -23.08 -33.59 -12.71
N GLY A 463 -22.29 -32.55 -12.48
CA GLY A 463 -22.28 -31.83 -11.20
C GLY A 463 -23.26 -30.65 -11.09
N GLU A 464 -23.85 -30.47 -9.89
CA GLU A 464 -24.49 -29.22 -9.43
C GLU A 464 -23.56 -27.99 -9.56
N PRO A 465 -24.11 -26.75 -9.57
CA PRO A 465 -23.33 -25.54 -9.83
C PRO A 465 -22.29 -25.24 -8.75
N LEU A 466 -21.04 -25.04 -9.18
CA LEU A 466 -19.94 -24.54 -8.36
C LEU A 466 -20.00 -23.02 -8.25
N SER A 467 -19.83 -22.48 -7.03
CA SER A 467 -19.67 -21.05 -6.80
C SER A 467 -18.22 -20.74 -6.46
N ILE A 468 -17.45 -20.27 -7.45
CA ILE A 468 -16.13 -19.68 -7.20
C ILE A 468 -16.32 -18.17 -7.08
N ASP A 469 -15.81 -17.60 -6.01
CA ASP A 469 -15.77 -16.16 -5.86
C ASP A 469 -14.73 -15.56 -6.83
N ASN A 470 -15.02 -14.39 -7.38
CA ASN A 470 -14.16 -13.68 -8.34
C ASN A 470 -12.83 -13.19 -7.73
N THR A 471 -12.66 -13.37 -6.42
CA THR A 471 -11.43 -13.06 -5.67
C THR A 471 -10.41 -14.18 -5.66
N SER A 472 -10.72 -15.35 -6.24
CA SER A 472 -9.79 -16.47 -6.36
C SER A 472 -9.06 -16.47 -7.71
N ASP A 473 -7.75 -16.72 -7.67
CA ASP A 473 -6.90 -16.80 -8.86
C ASP A 473 -6.60 -18.27 -9.21
N ILE A 474 -6.99 -18.68 -10.42
CA ILE A 474 -6.81 -20.06 -10.93
C ILE A 474 -6.14 -20.01 -12.29
N PHE A 475 -4.86 -20.37 -12.36
CA PHE A 475 -4.06 -20.30 -13.60
C PHE A 475 -2.87 -21.25 -13.56
N GLY A 476 -2.18 -21.43 -14.70
CA GLY A 476 -0.94 -22.21 -14.78
C GLY A 476 -1.11 -23.72 -14.59
N ASN A 477 -2.33 -24.24 -14.55
CA ASN A 477 -2.63 -25.67 -14.48
C ASN A 477 -2.60 -26.30 -15.89
N THR A 478 -2.04 -27.50 -16.03
CA THR A 478 -1.71 -28.09 -17.35
C THR A 478 -2.91 -28.32 -18.25
N LEU A 479 -4.04 -28.79 -17.72
CA LEU A 479 -5.24 -29.11 -18.50
C LEU A 479 -6.25 -27.96 -18.57
N GLY A 480 -5.98 -26.84 -17.88
CA GLY A 480 -6.84 -25.67 -17.81
C GLY A 480 -7.22 -25.29 -16.38
N SER A 481 -7.78 -24.09 -16.22
CA SER A 481 -8.18 -23.61 -14.89
C SER A 481 -9.34 -24.42 -14.33
N ILE A 482 -10.39 -24.65 -15.12
CA ILE A 482 -11.59 -25.36 -14.67
C ILE A 482 -12.16 -26.21 -15.81
N SER A 483 -12.65 -27.42 -15.51
CA SER A 483 -13.08 -28.40 -16.54
C SER A 483 -14.54 -28.30 -16.99
N ASN A 484 -15.34 -27.37 -16.45
CA ASN A 484 -16.77 -27.24 -16.76
C ASN A 484 -17.11 -25.82 -17.23
N ASP A 485 -17.84 -25.71 -18.34
CA ASP A 485 -18.23 -24.45 -19.01
C ASP A 485 -19.32 -23.66 -18.26
N THR A 486 -19.94 -24.23 -17.21
CA THR A 486 -21.09 -23.62 -16.51
C THR A 486 -20.74 -22.55 -15.48
N ILE A 487 -19.52 -22.01 -15.49
CA ILE A 487 -19.04 -21.13 -14.41
C ILE A 487 -19.37 -19.67 -14.72
N VAL A 488 -20.15 -19.08 -13.83
CA VAL A 488 -20.88 -17.82 -14.08
C VAL A 488 -19.97 -16.58 -14.03
N SER A 489 -18.79 -16.62 -13.42
CA SER A 489 -17.83 -15.50 -13.45
C SER A 489 -16.53 -15.84 -12.73
N TYR A 490 -15.39 -15.77 -13.41
CA TYR A 490 -14.08 -15.70 -12.74
C TYR A 490 -13.09 -14.90 -13.59
N SER A 491 -12.15 -14.23 -12.94
CA SER A 491 -11.09 -13.49 -13.62
C SER A 491 -9.94 -14.44 -13.93
N LEU A 492 -9.76 -14.77 -15.21
CA LEU A 492 -8.57 -15.48 -15.66
C LEU A 492 -7.40 -14.51 -15.71
N ARG A 493 -6.50 -14.57 -14.72
CA ARG A 493 -5.19 -13.92 -14.84
C ARG A 493 -4.29 -14.77 -15.74
N SER A 494 -3.70 -14.15 -16.75
CA SER A 494 -2.76 -14.80 -17.68
C SER A 494 -1.31 -14.79 -17.21
N VAL A 495 -1.01 -14.11 -16.09
CA VAL A 495 0.37 -13.88 -15.63
C VAL A 495 0.63 -14.61 -14.32
N ASN A 496 1.69 -15.42 -14.34
CA ASN A 496 2.20 -16.17 -13.21
C ASN A 496 2.79 -15.22 -12.13
N PRO A 497 2.28 -15.20 -10.88
CA PRO A 497 2.97 -14.57 -9.77
C PRO A 497 4.26 -15.35 -9.49
N PRO A 498 5.42 -14.67 -9.44
CA PRO A 498 6.64 -15.32 -8.96
C PRO A 498 6.41 -15.74 -7.51
N TYR A 499 6.45 -17.04 -7.22
CA TYR A 499 6.54 -17.51 -5.84
C TYR A 499 7.93 -17.21 -5.29
N THR A 500 8.02 -16.98 -3.98
CA THR A 500 9.28 -16.70 -3.29
C THR A 500 10.26 -17.86 -3.40
N ASP A 501 9.84 -19.08 -3.05
CA ASP A 501 10.71 -20.26 -3.11
C ASP A 501 9.91 -21.58 -3.06
N THR A 502 9.45 -22.04 -4.22
CA THR A 502 8.68 -23.30 -4.30
C THR A 502 9.51 -24.53 -3.94
N LEU A 503 10.85 -24.47 -4.05
CA LEU A 503 11.71 -25.60 -3.69
C LEU A 503 11.69 -25.83 -2.18
N ASN A 504 11.74 -24.75 -1.40
CA ASN A 504 11.70 -24.77 0.06
C ASN A 504 10.27 -24.74 0.65
N ASN A 505 9.25 -25.01 -0.19
CA ASN A 505 7.83 -24.97 0.18
C ASN A 505 7.34 -23.58 0.64
N ASP A 506 8.02 -22.52 0.21
CA ASP A 506 7.54 -21.15 0.35
C ASP A 506 6.73 -20.74 -0.88
N PHE A 507 5.41 -20.85 -0.73
CA PHE A 507 4.43 -20.48 -1.75
C PHE A 507 3.90 -19.05 -1.56
N SER A 508 4.61 -18.19 -0.81
CA SER A 508 4.30 -16.76 -0.78
C SER A 508 4.57 -16.12 -2.14
N ILE A 509 3.80 -15.09 -2.49
CA ILE A 509 4.03 -14.32 -3.70
C ILE A 509 5.22 -13.39 -3.43
N ALA A 510 6.26 -13.48 -4.26
CA ALA A 510 7.45 -12.64 -4.14
C ALA A 510 7.08 -11.17 -4.34
N THR A 511 7.45 -10.32 -3.39
CA THR A 511 7.34 -8.85 -3.50
C THR A 511 8.13 -8.35 -4.71
N GLY A 512 7.50 -7.56 -5.59
CA GLY A 512 8.11 -7.03 -6.82
C GLY A 512 7.76 -7.75 -8.12
N GLY A 513 6.88 -8.77 -8.08
CA GLY A 513 6.24 -9.28 -9.30
C GLY A 513 5.32 -8.23 -9.94
N LEU A 514 5.01 -8.39 -11.23
CA LEU A 514 4.13 -7.52 -12.07
C LEU A 514 2.71 -7.21 -11.49
N ILE A 515 2.42 -7.65 -10.27
CA ILE A 515 1.19 -7.43 -9.52
C ILE A 515 1.20 -6.06 -8.83
N ASP A 516 2.38 -5.49 -8.51
CA ASP A 516 2.48 -4.19 -7.82
C ASP A 516 2.01 -2.99 -8.69
N SER A 517 1.85 -3.16 -10.00
CA SER A 517 1.38 -2.11 -10.92
C SER A 517 -0.14 -2.04 -11.08
N LEU A 518 -0.90 -2.91 -10.43
CA LEU A 518 -2.37 -2.87 -10.44
C LEU A 518 -2.84 -2.30 -9.09
N GLN A 519 -3.65 -1.24 -9.13
CA GLN A 519 -4.17 -0.52 -7.96
C GLN A 519 -4.42 -1.45 -6.76
N GLN A 520 -3.68 -1.18 -5.68
CA GLN A 520 -3.69 -1.87 -4.39
C GLN A 520 -4.71 -3.02 -4.26
N PRO A 521 -4.29 -4.29 -4.36
CA PRO A 521 -5.17 -5.39 -3.98
C PRO A 521 -5.54 -5.24 -2.50
N PRO A 522 -6.82 -5.35 -2.10
CA PRO A 522 -7.25 -5.24 -0.70
C PRO A 522 -6.82 -6.44 0.18
N TRP A 523 -5.85 -7.24 -0.25
CA TRP A 523 -5.49 -8.49 0.42
C TRP A 523 -3.96 -8.61 0.47
N GLU A 524 -3.42 -8.32 1.65
CA GLU A 524 -2.13 -8.83 2.05
C GLU A 524 -2.29 -10.35 2.21
N ILE A 525 -1.67 -11.13 1.32
CA ILE A 525 -1.51 -12.57 1.52
C ILE A 525 -0.53 -12.74 2.67
N ILE A 526 -1.04 -12.65 3.89
CA ILE A 526 -0.32 -13.04 5.09
C ILE A 526 -0.39 -14.57 5.12
N ILE A 527 0.52 -15.22 4.38
CA ILE A 527 0.90 -16.58 4.76
C ILE A 527 1.54 -16.41 6.13
N GLY A 528 0.80 -16.80 7.16
CA GLY A 528 1.15 -16.62 8.56
C GLY A 528 2.50 -17.26 8.87
N TYR A 529 3.56 -16.49 8.75
CA TYR A 529 4.80 -16.71 9.48
C TYR A 529 4.55 -16.27 10.93
N ARG A 530 4.08 -17.20 11.76
CA ARG A 530 4.36 -17.15 13.20
C ARG A 530 5.44 -18.19 13.47
N TYR A 531 6.65 -17.70 13.73
CA TYR A 531 7.68 -18.47 14.43
C TYR A 531 7.24 -18.73 15.86
#